data_AF-B8MV26-F1
#
_entry.id   AF-B8MV26-F1
#
_cell.length_a   1.000
_cell.length_b   1.000
_cell.length_c   1.000
_cell.angle_alpha   90.00
_cell.angle_beta   90.00
_cell.angle_gamma   90.00
#
_symmetry.space_group_name_H-M   'P 1'
#
loop_
_entity.id
_entity.type
_entity.pdbx_description
1 polymer ?
#
loop_
_entity_poly.entity_id
_entity_poly.type
_entity_poly.pdbx_seq_one_letter_code
_entity_poly.pdbx_strand_id
1 'polypeptide(L)'
;MVEPITKISTTRIKPDELLEVVEEKVEFKCDITWETPSIGTRVLPPKDTVAIVVNLVDSPGAIRIFRDEKYIDGVFIDDSAGSQESLYTIVLWKNGWWFRASGLPKVGYVETKK
;
A
#
# COMPACT_ATOMS: atom_id res chain seq x y z
N MET A 1 -3.88 7.74 -21.20
CA MET A 1 -4.84 7.09 -20.29
C MET A 1 -4.07 6.69 -19.05
N VAL A 2 -4.42 7.20 -17.87
CA VAL A 2 -3.76 6.81 -16.61
C VAL A 2 -4.28 5.42 -16.26
N GLU A 3 -3.38 4.47 -16.06
CA GLU A 3 -3.74 3.11 -15.67
C GLU A 3 -4.39 3.14 -14.28
N PRO A 4 -5.57 2.53 -14.07
CA PRO A 4 -6.25 2.60 -12.79
C PRO A 4 -5.44 1.88 -11.72
N ILE A 5 -5.33 2.50 -10.55
CA ILE A 5 -4.78 1.88 -9.34
C ILE A 5 -5.90 1.06 -8.69
N THR A 6 -5.58 -0.19 -8.33
CA THR A 6 -6.49 -1.04 -7.56
C THR A 6 -6.22 -0.86 -6.08
N LYS A 7 -7.14 -0.21 -5.37
CA LYS A 7 -7.12 -0.02 -3.92
C LYS A 7 -8.20 -0.87 -3.26
N ILE A 8 -7.85 -1.56 -2.19
CA ILE A 8 -8.74 -2.41 -1.40
C ILE A 8 -8.66 -1.94 0.04
N SER A 9 -9.74 -1.36 0.54
CA SER A 9 -9.88 -1.02 1.96
C SER A 9 -10.31 -2.25 2.74
N THR A 10 -9.73 -2.48 3.91
CA THR A 10 -10.06 -3.64 4.75
C THR A 10 -9.99 -3.30 6.23
N THR A 11 -10.83 -4.00 7.00
CA THR A 11 -10.87 -3.95 8.47
C THR A 11 -9.95 -4.99 9.09
N ARG A 12 -9.40 -5.91 8.28
CA ARG A 12 -8.40 -6.89 8.70
C ARG A 12 -7.12 -6.18 9.12
N ILE A 13 -6.56 -6.58 10.26
CA ILE A 13 -5.38 -5.92 10.84
C ILE A 13 -4.21 -6.88 11.05
N LYS A 14 -4.45 -8.19 11.04
CA LYS A 14 -3.39 -9.17 11.23
C LYS A 14 -2.65 -9.40 9.91
N PRO A 15 -1.32 -9.57 9.94
CA PRO A 15 -0.54 -9.87 8.74
C PRO A 15 -1.10 -11.02 7.90
N ASP A 16 -1.46 -12.15 8.51
CA ASP A 16 -1.99 -13.33 7.79
C ASP A 16 -3.33 -13.01 7.08
N GLU A 17 -4.22 -12.29 7.75
CA GLU A 17 -5.51 -11.88 7.19
C GLU A 17 -5.34 -10.88 6.03
N LEU A 18 -4.35 -9.98 6.11
CA LEU A 18 -3.98 -9.04 5.05
C LEU A 18 -3.38 -9.78 3.85
N LEU A 19 -2.52 -10.77 4.11
CA LEU A 19 -1.93 -11.62 3.07
C LEU A 19 -3.02 -12.38 2.32
N GLU A 20 -3.99 -13.01 3.00
CA GLU A 20 -5.12 -13.69 2.35
C GLU A 20 -5.81 -12.81 1.30
N VAL A 21 -6.08 -11.53 1.62
CA VAL A 21 -6.71 -10.59 0.67
C VAL A 21 -5.84 -10.35 -0.56
N VAL A 22 -4.52 -10.27 -0.39
CA VAL A 22 -3.60 -10.12 -1.52
C VAL A 22 -3.53 -11.41 -2.33
N GLU A 23 -3.35 -12.56 -1.67
CA GLU A 23 -3.23 -13.88 -2.28
C GLU A 23 -4.49 -14.23 -3.11
N GLU A 24 -5.68 -13.86 -2.67
CA GLU A 24 -6.93 -13.98 -3.44
C GLU A 24 -6.94 -13.16 -4.73
N LYS A 25 -6.16 -12.07 -4.81
CA LYS A 25 -6.07 -11.21 -5.99
C LYS A 25 -4.93 -11.57 -6.93
N VAL A 26 -3.85 -12.12 -6.39
CA VAL A 26 -2.62 -12.37 -7.15
C VAL A 26 -2.37 -13.85 -7.43
N GLU A 27 -3.10 -14.76 -6.76
CA GLU A 27 -3.08 -16.21 -6.96
C GLU A 27 -1.75 -16.92 -6.64
N PHE A 28 -0.91 -16.34 -5.79
CA PHE A 28 0.32 -16.97 -5.28
C PHE A 28 0.56 -16.62 -3.82
N LYS A 29 1.38 -17.45 -3.15
CA LYS A 29 1.77 -17.24 -1.75
C LYS A 29 2.68 -16.03 -1.60
N CYS A 30 2.44 -15.25 -0.55
CA CYS A 30 3.13 -14.01 -0.30
C CYS A 30 3.70 -13.96 1.13
N ASP A 31 4.70 -13.11 1.33
CA ASP A 31 5.17 -12.68 2.64
C ASP A 31 5.05 -11.15 2.74
N ILE A 32 4.97 -10.61 3.96
CA ILE A 32 4.86 -9.16 4.20
C ILE A 32 5.96 -8.65 5.12
N THR A 33 6.66 -7.62 4.67
CA THR A 33 7.69 -6.92 5.46
C THR A 33 7.23 -5.51 5.76
N TRP A 34 7.24 -5.11 7.03
CA TRP A 34 6.78 -3.80 7.47
C TRP A 34 7.92 -2.82 7.66
N GLU A 35 7.78 -1.63 7.10
CA GLU A 35 8.72 -0.52 7.25
C GLU A 35 8.00 0.82 7.42
N THR A 36 8.73 1.81 7.94
CA THR A 36 8.28 3.21 7.95
C THR A 36 9.15 4.01 6.98
N PRO A 37 8.62 4.43 5.82
CA PRO A 37 9.37 5.18 4.82
C PRO A 37 9.79 6.56 5.35
N SER A 38 10.95 7.04 4.88
CA SER A 38 11.41 8.39 5.19
C SER A 38 10.53 9.45 4.52
N ILE A 39 10.16 10.48 5.28
CA ILE A 39 9.27 11.57 4.84
C ILE A 39 9.83 12.25 3.58
N GLY A 40 8.97 12.45 2.58
CA GLY A 40 9.27 13.23 1.37
C GLY A 40 10.25 12.57 0.41
N THR A 41 10.80 11.40 0.76
CA THR A 41 11.76 10.67 -0.08
C THR A 41 11.06 9.83 -1.14
N ARG A 42 11.71 9.66 -2.28
CA ARG A 42 11.28 8.71 -3.32
C ARG A 42 11.58 7.30 -2.84
N VAL A 43 10.53 6.52 -2.63
CA VAL A 43 10.62 5.12 -2.21
C VAL A 43 10.24 4.22 -3.38
N LEU A 44 11.17 3.32 -3.70
CA LEU A 44 10.95 2.21 -4.61
C LEU A 44 10.77 0.96 -3.74
N PRO A 45 9.60 0.30 -3.77
CA PRO A 45 9.46 -0.98 -3.10
C PRO A 45 10.48 -2.02 -3.60
N PRO A 46 10.76 -3.07 -2.81
CA PRO A 46 11.53 -4.22 -3.25
C PRO A 46 11.05 -4.76 -4.60
N LYS A 47 11.99 -5.31 -5.40
CA LYS A 47 11.73 -5.71 -6.80
C LYS A 47 10.59 -6.70 -6.97
N ASP A 48 10.37 -7.56 -5.98
CA ASP A 48 9.37 -8.63 -6.03
C ASP A 48 8.05 -8.23 -5.33
N THR A 49 7.85 -6.93 -5.07
CA THR A 49 6.63 -6.39 -4.44
C THR A 49 5.45 -6.43 -5.40
N VAL A 50 4.36 -7.05 -4.96
CA VAL A 50 3.10 -7.19 -5.71
C VAL A 50 1.95 -6.38 -5.12
N ALA A 51 2.08 -5.95 -3.87
CA ALA A 51 1.18 -5.01 -3.23
C ALA A 51 1.90 -4.23 -2.13
N ILE A 52 1.41 -3.03 -1.82
CA ILE A 52 1.75 -2.34 -0.58
C ILE A 52 0.52 -2.26 0.31
N VAL A 53 0.70 -2.48 1.60
CA VAL A 53 -0.33 -2.29 2.62
C VAL A 53 0.00 -1.01 3.38
N VAL A 54 -0.94 -0.09 3.48
CA VAL A 54 -0.74 1.20 4.14
C VAL A 54 -1.64 1.26 5.37
N ASN A 55 -1.03 1.46 6.54
CA ASN A 55 -1.72 1.78 7.79
C ASN A 55 -1.57 3.28 8.06
N LEU A 56 -2.69 3.99 7.98
CA LEU A 56 -2.77 5.41 8.33
C LEU A 56 -3.47 5.68 9.66
N VAL A 57 -4.05 4.65 10.30
CA VAL A 57 -4.81 4.80 11.55
C VAL A 57 -3.88 4.88 12.75
N ASP A 58 -2.94 3.94 12.87
CA ASP A 58 -1.98 3.93 13.98
C ASP A 58 -0.82 4.91 13.76
N SER A 59 -0.64 5.37 12.52
CA SER A 59 0.50 6.18 12.11
C SER A 59 0.06 7.17 11.03
N PRO A 60 -0.42 8.36 11.43
CA PRO A 60 -1.05 9.29 10.52
C PRO A 60 -0.07 9.81 9.47
N GLY A 61 -0.61 9.98 8.25
CA GLY A 61 0.17 10.41 7.11
C GLY A 61 -0.60 10.25 5.81
N ALA A 62 0.15 10.23 4.71
CA ALA A 62 -0.37 9.95 3.39
C ALA A 62 0.72 9.34 2.52
N ILE A 63 0.32 8.50 1.58
CA ILE A 63 1.16 7.95 0.53
C ILE A 63 0.72 8.57 -0.79
N ARG A 64 1.65 9.20 -1.53
CA ARG A 64 1.39 9.63 -2.91
C ARG A 64 2.16 8.72 -3.86
N ILE A 65 1.46 8.18 -4.84
CA ILE A 65 1.95 7.17 -5.79
C ILE A 65 2.15 7.82 -7.16
N PHE A 66 3.26 7.48 -7.78
CA PHE A 66 3.74 8.06 -9.02
C PHE A 66 4.17 6.96 -9.99
N ARG A 67 4.10 7.28 -11.27
CA ARG A 67 4.75 6.54 -12.35
C ARG A 67 5.61 7.53 -13.13
N ASP A 68 6.88 7.20 -13.34
CA ASP A 68 7.88 8.13 -13.87
C ASP A 68 7.94 9.41 -13.02
N GLU A 69 7.48 10.56 -13.51
CA GLU A 69 7.38 11.81 -12.73
C GLU A 69 5.92 12.30 -12.58
N LYS A 70 4.95 11.45 -12.94
CA LYS A 70 3.52 11.79 -12.93
C LYS A 70 2.84 11.19 -11.71
N TYR A 71 2.12 12.02 -10.97
CA TYR A 71 1.20 11.59 -9.93
C TYR A 71 0.08 10.75 -10.54
N ILE A 72 -0.19 9.57 -9.97
CA ILE A 72 -1.24 8.67 -10.47
C ILE A 72 -2.36 8.42 -9.45
N ASP A 73 -2.06 8.34 -8.15
CA ASP A 73 -3.06 8.26 -7.07
C ASP A 73 -2.37 8.43 -5.71
N GLY A 74 -3.11 8.28 -4.61
CA GLY A 74 -2.57 8.15 -3.28
C GLY A 74 -3.49 7.42 -2.31
N VAL A 75 -2.92 7.15 -1.14
CA VAL A 75 -3.65 6.71 0.05
C VAL A 75 -3.59 7.87 1.03
N PHE A 76 -4.77 8.37 1.38
CA PHE A 76 -4.95 9.47 2.31
C PHE A 76 -5.88 8.98 3.41
N ILE A 77 -5.79 9.61 4.58
CA ILE A 77 -6.89 9.52 5.54
C ILE A 77 -8.05 10.25 4.87
N ASP A 78 -8.97 9.49 4.30
CA ASP A 78 -10.16 10.03 3.68
C ASP A 78 -11.27 10.02 4.74
N ASP A 79 -11.77 11.20 5.10
CA ASP A 79 -12.98 11.35 5.92
C ASP A 79 -14.20 10.71 5.24
N SER A 80 -14.10 10.35 3.95
CA SER A 80 -15.15 9.76 3.10
C SER A 80 -15.12 8.24 3.00
N ALA A 81 -14.12 7.56 3.59
CA ALA A 81 -14.21 6.11 3.80
C ALA A 81 -15.26 5.87 4.89
N GLY A 82 -16.53 5.76 4.49
CA GLY A 82 -17.76 5.89 5.29
C GLY A 82 -17.97 4.96 6.50
N SER A 83 -16.94 4.37 7.07
CA SER A 83 -16.93 3.93 8.46
C SER A 83 -15.49 3.95 8.97
N GLN A 84 -15.29 4.31 10.24
CA GLN A 84 -14.03 4.22 11.00
C GLN A 84 -13.41 2.80 11.04
N GLU A 85 -13.92 1.86 10.24
CA GLU A 85 -13.60 0.44 10.29
C GLU A 85 -12.51 0.04 9.27
N SER A 86 -12.30 0.82 8.20
CA SER A 86 -11.25 0.53 7.22
C SER A 86 -9.87 0.98 7.73
N LEU A 87 -9.22 0.12 8.52
CA LEU A 87 -7.96 0.43 9.20
C LEU A 87 -6.73 0.38 8.26
N TYR A 88 -6.79 -0.44 7.21
CA TYR A 88 -5.69 -0.65 6.27
C TYR A 88 -6.17 -0.49 4.81
N THR A 89 -5.30 0.08 3.98
CA THR A 89 -5.51 0.16 2.53
C THR A 89 -4.44 -0.67 1.82
N ILE A 90 -4.87 -1.67 1.07
CA ILE A 90 -4.00 -2.47 0.19
C ILE A 90 -4.01 -1.83 -1.19
N VAL A 91 -2.84 -1.61 -1.77
CA VAL A 91 -2.67 -1.14 -3.13
C VAL A 91 -1.93 -2.21 -3.92
N LEU A 92 -2.58 -2.79 -4.93
CA LEU A 92 -1.88 -3.72 -5.83
C LEU A 92 -0.80 -2.95 -6.59
N TRP A 93 0.42 -3.45 -6.52
CA TRP A 93 1.60 -2.75 -6.98
C TRP A 93 2.00 -3.19 -8.38
N LYS A 94 2.52 -2.25 -9.17
CA LYS A 94 3.05 -2.51 -10.51
C LYS A 94 4.47 -1.99 -10.63
N ASN A 95 5.26 -2.71 -11.42
CA ASN A 95 6.63 -2.34 -11.70
C ASN A 95 6.72 -0.94 -12.34
N GLY A 96 7.72 -0.17 -11.91
CA GLY A 96 7.93 1.22 -12.35
C GLY A 96 7.12 2.26 -11.58
N TRP A 97 6.24 1.84 -10.66
CA TRP A 97 5.64 2.76 -9.68
C TRP A 97 6.62 3.04 -8.55
N TRP A 98 6.51 4.24 -7.99
CA TRP A 98 7.19 4.65 -6.77
C TRP A 98 6.25 5.49 -5.93
N PHE A 99 6.56 5.68 -4.66
CA PHE A 99 5.76 6.54 -3.81
C PHE A 99 6.64 7.44 -2.94
N ARG A 100 6.01 8.47 -2.37
CA ARG A 100 6.60 9.22 -1.25
C ARG A 100 5.59 9.35 -0.13
N ALA A 101 6.08 9.24 1.09
CA ALA A 101 5.28 9.41 2.29
C ALA A 101 5.25 10.88 2.74
N SER A 102 4.11 11.31 3.26
CA SER A 102 3.96 12.48 4.11
C SER A 102 3.53 11.99 5.50
N GLY A 103 4.16 12.50 6.57
CA GLY A 103 4.02 11.89 7.89
C GLY A 103 4.75 10.55 7.98
N LEU A 104 4.40 9.71 8.96
CA LEU A 104 5.12 8.47 9.26
C LEU A 104 4.25 7.22 9.07
N PRO A 105 3.55 7.06 7.93
CA PRO A 105 2.68 5.92 7.72
C PRO A 105 3.46 4.61 7.80
N LYS A 106 2.86 3.56 8.36
CA LYS A 106 3.47 2.23 8.34
C LYS A 106 3.09 1.54 7.03
N VAL A 107 4.09 1.05 6.30
CA VAL A 107 3.91 0.42 4.99
C VAL A 107 4.39 -1.03 5.04
N GLY A 108 3.53 -1.95 4.65
CA GLY A 108 3.87 -3.36 4.45
C GLY A 108 4.14 -3.63 2.98
N TYR A 109 5.34 -4.08 2.63
CA TYR A 109 5.64 -4.57 1.29
C TYR A 109 5.27 -6.04 1.21
N VAL A 110 4.35 -6.37 0.31
CA VAL A 110 3.93 -7.75 0.08
C VAL A 110 4.66 -8.28 -1.13
N GLU A 111 5.46 -9.30 -0.91
CA GLU A 111 6.37 -9.89 -1.90
C GLU A 111 5.96 -11.33 -2.21
N THR A 112 6.17 -11.77 -3.45
CA THR A 112 5.98 -13.18 -3.83
C THR A 112 6.93 -14.07 -3.03
N LYS A 113 6.40 -15.11 -2.39
CA LYS A 113 7.25 -16.14 -1.78
C LYS A 113 7.90 -16.97 -2.90
N LYS A 114 9.23 -17.04 -2.90
CA LYS A 114 10.01 -17.88 -3.83
C LYS A 114 9.94 -19.36 -3.44
#